data_AF-A0A350QGW0-F1
#
_entry.id   AF-A0A350QGW0-F1
#
_cell.length_a   1.000
_cell.length_b   1.000
_cell.length_c   1.000
_cell.angle_alpha   90.00
_cell.angle_beta   90.00
_cell.angle_gamma   90.00
#
_symmetry.space_group_name_H-M   'P 1'
#
loop_
_entity.id
_entity.type
_entity.pdbx_description
1 polymer ?
#
loop_
_entity_poly.entity_id
_entity_poly.type
_entity_poly.pdbx_seq_one_letter_code
_entity_poly.pdbx_strand_id
1 'polypeptide(L)' 'MIISPCVRNCCLDQQDCCLGCGRLLTEILQWQQLTAPQRERLMVEAEKRLVLRQTTVMHPSVAPSE' A
#
# COMPACT_ATOMS: atom_id res chain seq x y z
N MET A 1 15.78 -2.90 9.91
CA MET A 1 14.66 -3.87 9.87
C MET A 1 13.50 -3.17 9.14
N ILE A 2 13.12 -3.62 7.94
CA ILE A 2 12.03 -2.98 7.18
C ILE A 2 10.70 -3.50 7.72
N ILE A 3 9.92 -2.61 8.30
CA ILE A 3 8.60 -2.93 8.87
C ILE A 3 7.59 -2.95 7.73
N SER A 4 6.69 -3.93 7.68
CA SER A 4 5.64 -3.98 6.64
C SER A 4 4.75 -2.74 6.73
N PRO A 5 4.40 -2.06 5.62
CA PRO A 5 3.63 -0.82 5.65
C PRO A 5 2.12 -1.12 5.76
N CYS A 6 1.77 -2.33 6.22
CA CYS A 6 0.41 -2.82 6.21
C CYS A 6 -0.36 -2.20 7.38
N VAL A 7 -1.28 -1.29 7.06
CA VAL A 7 -2.18 -0.64 8.02
C VAL A 7 -3.37 -1.53 8.42
N ARG A 8 -3.36 -2.82 8.05
CA ARG A 8 -4.43 -3.81 8.29
C ARG A 8 -5.83 -3.41 7.77
N ASN A 9 -5.90 -2.38 6.94
CA ASN A 9 -7.09 -1.96 6.22
C ASN A 9 -6.92 -2.30 4.72
N CYS A 10 -7.03 -3.59 4.38
CA CYS A 10 -6.79 -4.07 3.03
C CYS A 10 -8.08 -4.06 2.20
N CYS A 11 -8.25 -3.05 1.36
CA CYS A 11 -9.18 -3.07 0.24
C CYS A 11 -8.36 -3.07 -1.04
N LEU A 12 -8.51 -4.10 -1.89
CA LEU A 12 -7.84 -4.18 -3.19
C LEU A 12 -8.74 -3.53 -4.25
N ASP A 13 -8.14 -2.84 -5.21
CA ASP A 13 -8.86 -2.34 -6.39
C ASP A 13 -8.85 -3.34 -7.55
N GLN A 14 -9.35 -2.93 -8.72
CA GLN A 14 -9.39 -3.77 -9.93
C GLN A 14 -8.00 -4.16 -10.48
N GLN A 15 -6.93 -3.48 -10.05
CA GLN A 15 -5.56 -3.81 -10.42
C GLN A 15 -4.85 -4.57 -9.28
N ASP A 16 -5.62 -5.16 -8.36
CA ASP A 16 -5.12 -5.85 -7.18
C ASP A 16 -4.21 -4.96 -6.32
N CYS A 17 -4.43 -3.65 -6.32
CA CYS A 17 -3.64 -2.72 -5.52
C CYS A 17 -4.37 -2.38 -4.23
N CYS A 18 -3.68 -2.54 -3.10
CA CYS A 18 -4.19 -2.21 -1.79
C CYS A 18 -4.35 -0.70 -1.65
N LEU A 19 -5.57 -0.25 -1.42
CA LEU A 19 -5.94 1.15 -1.22
C LEU A 19 -5.38 1.71 0.10
N GLY A 20 -5.11 0.85 1.09
CA GLY A 20 -4.56 1.28 2.39
C GLY A 20 -3.05 1.47 2.39
N CYS A 21 -2.29 0.58 1.74
CA CYS A 21 -0.82 0.59 1.79
C CYS A 21 -0.13 0.74 0.43
N GLY A 22 -0.88 0.86 -0.67
CA GLY A 22 -0.35 1.09 -2.02
C GLY A 22 0.40 -0.10 -2.65
N ARG A 23 0.39 -1.26 -2.00
CA ARG A 23 1.04 -2.49 -2.48
C ARG A 23 0.12 -3.32 -3.36
N LEU A 24 0.68 -3.97 -4.36
CA LEU A 24 -0.03 -4.96 -5.17
C LEU A 24 -0.20 -6.27 -4.40
N LEU A 25 -1.23 -7.05 -4.74
CA LEU A 25 -1.44 -8.37 -4.16
C LEU A 25 -0.25 -9.30 -4.44
N THR A 26 0.28 -9.27 -5.65
CA THR A 26 1.48 -10.03 -6.04
C THR A 26 2.69 -9.69 -5.18
N GLU A 27 2.90 -8.39 -4.92
CA GLU A 27 3.93 -7.87 -4.01
C GLU A 27 3.69 -8.29 -2.54
N ILE A 28 2.43 -8.41 -2.11
CA ILE A 28 2.06 -8.93 -0.79
C ILE A 28 2.43 -10.40 -0.66
N LEU A 29 2.08 -11.21 -1.66
CA LEU A 29 2.39 -12.63 -1.71
C LEU A 29 3.90 -12.90 -1.78
N GLN A 30 4.64 -12.10 -2.56
CA GLN A 30 6.09 -12.27 -2.75
C GLN A 30 6.94 -11.67 -1.62
N TRP A 31 6.38 -10.91 -0.68
CA TRP A 31 7.13 -10.19 0.35
C TRP A 31 8.16 -11.03 1.12
N GLN A 32 7.78 -12.26 1.47
CA GLN A 32 8.64 -13.20 2.19
C GLN A 32 9.82 -13.67 1.32
N GLN A 33 9.65 -13.71 0.01
CA GLN A 33 10.64 -14.15 -0.97
C GLN A 33 11.58 -13.01 -1.41
N LEU A 34 11.19 -11.74 -1.21
CA LEU A 34 12.01 -10.59 -1.59
C LEU A 34 13.20 -10.40 -0.63
N THR A 35 14.34 -10.06 -1.20
CA THR A 35 15.54 -9.63 -0.48
C THR A 35 15.38 -8.23 0.10
N ALA A 36 16.22 -7.85 1.07
CA ALA A 36 16.21 -6.51 1.66
C ALA A 36 16.19 -5.36 0.64
N PRO A 37 17.08 -5.31 -0.39
CA PRO A 37 17.05 -4.24 -1.38
C PRO A 37 15.79 -4.27 -2.26
N GLN A 38 15.21 -5.45 -2.51
CA GLN A 38 13.95 -5.56 -3.27
C GLN A 38 12.77 -5.04 -2.45
N ARG A 39 12.72 -5.35 -1.15
CA ARG A 39 11.71 -4.81 -0.22
C ARG A 39 11.76 -3.30 -0.15
N GLU A 40 12.96 -2.73 -0.16
CA GLU A 40 13.18 -1.29 -0.13
C GLU A 40 12.65 -0.61 -1.41
N ARG A 41 12.95 -1.17 -2.58
CA ARG A 41 12.39 -0.68 -3.86
C ARG A 41 10.86 -0.78 -3.89
N LEU A 42 10.32 -1.89 -3.41
CA LEU A 42 8.87 -2.12 -3.36
C LEU A 42 8.18 -1.09 -2.46
N MET A 43 8.79 -0.75 -1.32
CA MET A 43 8.28 0.29 -0.42
C MET A 43 8.18 1.63 -1.11
N VAL A 44 9.26 2.05 -1.77
CA VAL A 44 9.30 3.32 -2.51
C VAL A 44 8.22 3.34 -3.61
N GLU A 45 8.04 2.24 -4.32
CA GLU A 45 7.04 2.16 -5.39
C GLU A 45 5.61 2.13 -4.86
N ALA A 46 5.37 1.40 -3.76
CA ALA A 46 4.07 1.39 -3.08
C ALA A 46 3.68 2.76 -2.56
N GLU A 47 4.64 3.50 -1.99
CA GLU A 47 4.41 4.86 -1.51
C GLU A 47 4.11 5.82 -2.66
N LYS A 48 4.85 5.75 -3.77
CA LYS A 48 4.53 6.54 -4.98
C LYS A 48 3.10 6.28 -5.48
N ARG A 49 2.69 5.02 -5.55
CA ARG A 49 1.32 4.65 -5.95
C ARG A 49 0.27 5.19 -4.99
N LEU A 50 0.56 5.15 -3.69
CA LEU A 50 -0.30 5.70 -2.66
C LEU A 50 -0.47 7.23 -2.83
N VAL A 51 0.63 7.96 -2.98
CA VAL A 51 0.62 9.41 -3.19
C VAL A 51 -0.14 9.78 -4.47
N LEU A 52 0.15 9.12 -5.59
CA LEU A 52 -0.55 9.33 -6.86
C LEU A 52 -2.06 9.07 -6.76
N ARG A 53 -2.49 8.06 -5.98
CA ARG A 53 -3.91 7.80 -5.74
C ARG A 53 -4.56 8.79 -4.78
N GLN A 54 -3.87 9.20 -3.72
CA GLN A 54 -4.39 10.18 -2.75
C GLN A 54 -4.68 11.53 -3.40
N THR A 55 -3.94 11.92 -4.44
CA THR A 55 -4.25 13.12 -5.24
C THR A 55 -5.56 13.03 -6.02
N THR A 56 -6.06 11.83 -6.33
CA THR A 56 -7.35 11.63 -7.04
C THR A 56 -8.52 11.43 -6.08
N VAL A 57 -8.25 11.02 -4.84
CA VAL A 57 -9.27 10.74 -3.83
C VAL A 57 -9.04 11.66 -2.63
N MET A 58 -9.39 12.94 -2.79
CA MET A 58 -9.82 13.74 -1.65
C MET A 58 -11.10 13.10 -1.10
N HIS A 59 -10.96 12.17 -0.15
CA HIS A 59 -12.02 11.95 0.82
C HIS A 59 -11.84 13.01 1.91
N PRO A 60 -12.68 14.06 1.98
CA PRO A 60 -12.74 14.88 3.16
C PRO A 60 -13.13 13.98 4.32
N SER A 61 -12.31 13.99 5.37
CA SER A 61 -12.60 13.59 6.74
C SER A 61 -13.90 12.79 6.93
N VAL A 62 -13.81 11.45 6.90
CA VAL A 62 -14.77 10.66 7.66
C VAL A 62 -14.41 10.90 9.13
N ALA A 63 -15.11 11.84 9.75
CA ALA A 63 -15.13 11.96 11.19
C ALA A 63 -15.53 10.60 11.77
N PRO A 64 -14.89 10.13 12.86
CA PRO A 64 -15.32 8.92 13.53
C PRO A 64 -16.69 9.22 14.15
N SER A 65 -17.77 8.80 13.49
CA SER A 65 -19.11 8.82 14.07
C SER A 65 -19.40 7.45 14.68
N GLU A 66 -19.24 7.43 16.00
CA GLU A 66 -19.90 6.61 17.04
C GLU A 66 -20.00 5.08 16.87
#